data_AF-A0A6V8Q5M8-F1
#
_entry.id   AF-A0A6V8Q5M8-F1
#
_cell.length_a   1.000
_cell.length_b   1.000
_cell.length_c   1.000
_cell.angle_alpha   90.00
_cell.angle_beta   90.00
_cell.angle_gamma   90.00
#
_symmetry.space_group_name_H-M   'P 1'
#
loop_
_entity.id
_entity.type
_entity.pdbx_description
1 polymer ?
#
loop_
_entity_poly.entity_id
_entity_poly.type
_entity_poly.pdbx_seq_one_letter_code
_entity_poly.pdbx_strand_id
1 'polypeptide(L)'
;SEDYQVDLRNLVEEQRIVSGIHDTYGALFSELGYDRVISNPKRNVSAASLFKDLVLARIANPASKMASRDMLEEDFGISLPLDKIYRMMDKLDHKAIQRLKEITYQNTLNLLGGKISVIFYDVTTLYFESFDSDELKKCGFSKDSKHNQPQVLLALMVTAEGLPLDYEVFPGNIYEGKTLIPALEKISQKYNIEEVILVA
;
A
#
# COMPACT_ATOMS: atom_id res chain seq x y z
N SER A 1 50.98 27.07 7.17
CA SER A 1 49.86 26.11 7.10
C SER A 1 48.81 26.72 6.18
N GLU A 2 49.08 26.69 4.88
CA GLU A 2 48.26 27.30 3.82
C GLU A 2 47.46 26.25 3.02
N ASP A 3 47.48 24.98 3.45
CA ASP A 3 47.07 23.84 2.61
C ASP A 3 45.55 23.56 2.53
N TYR A 4 44.69 24.51 2.93
CA TYR A 4 43.24 24.34 2.82
C TYR A 4 42.52 25.61 2.34
N GLN A 5 42.96 26.18 1.21
CA GLN A 5 42.11 27.11 0.45
C GLN A 5 41.12 26.31 -0.42
N VAL A 6 39.89 26.12 0.07
CA VAL A 6 38.80 25.52 -0.71
C VAL A 6 38.17 26.59 -1.60
N ASP A 7 38.34 26.48 -2.92
CA ASP A 7 37.62 27.34 -3.87
C ASP A 7 36.22 26.78 -4.12
N LEU A 8 35.22 27.40 -3.49
CA LEU A 8 33.81 27.01 -3.61
C LEU A 8 33.29 27.06 -5.05
N ARG A 9 33.98 27.74 -5.98
CA ARG A 9 33.62 27.79 -7.41
C ARG A 9 33.99 26.53 -8.18
N ASN A 10 34.84 25.67 -7.61
CA ASN A 10 35.23 24.38 -8.19
C ASN A 10 34.50 23.19 -7.54
N LEU A 11 33.48 23.45 -6.72
CA LEU A 11 32.61 22.40 -6.19
C LEU A 11 31.83 21.76 -7.33
N VAL A 12 32.04 20.46 -7.50
CA VAL A 12 31.22 19.61 -8.35
C VAL A 12 30.32 18.81 -7.42
N GLU A 13 29.01 18.90 -7.63
CA GLU A 13 28.06 18.04 -6.93
C GLU A 13 28.21 16.62 -7.49
N GLU A 14 28.91 15.74 -6.76
CA GLU A 14 29.08 14.34 -7.16
C GLU A 14 27.79 13.54 -6.96
N GLN A 15 27.05 13.81 -5.87
CA GLN A 15 25.77 13.17 -5.56
C GLN A 15 25.00 13.96 -4.50
N ARG A 16 23.68 14.06 -4.66
CA ARG A 16 22.76 14.52 -3.61
C ARG A 16 22.01 13.33 -3.04
N ILE A 17 22.05 13.18 -1.72
CA ILE A 17 21.30 12.15 -1.01
C ILE A 17 20.31 12.85 -0.10
N VAL A 18 19.02 12.63 -0.36
CA VAL A 18 17.94 13.01 0.56
C VAL A 18 17.75 11.86 1.53
N SER A 19 17.72 12.08 2.86
CA SER A 19 17.43 11.02 3.86
C SER A 19 16.05 11.19 4.53
N GLY A 20 15.42 12.34 4.32
CA GLY A 20 14.27 12.78 5.13
C GLY A 20 13.08 11.82 5.12
N ILE A 21 12.81 11.11 4.02
CA ILE A 21 11.69 10.15 3.97
C ILE A 21 11.97 8.91 4.84
N HIS A 22 13.21 8.43 4.85
CA HIS A 22 13.63 7.27 5.64
C HIS A 22 13.71 7.64 7.13
N ASP A 23 14.17 8.84 7.44
CA ASP A 23 14.28 9.31 8.83
C ASP A 23 12.89 9.54 9.45
N THR A 24 11.95 10.13 8.71
CA THR A 24 10.60 10.44 9.21
C THR A 24 9.66 9.25 9.10
N TYR A 25 9.39 8.79 7.87
CA TYR A 25 8.44 7.71 7.64
C TYR A 25 9.02 6.34 7.96
N GLY A 26 10.34 6.16 7.91
CA GLY A 26 10.96 4.88 8.26
C GLY A 26 10.86 4.55 9.75
N ALA A 27 10.93 5.55 10.64
CA ALA A 27 10.68 5.37 12.07
C ALA A 27 9.20 5.03 12.33
N LEU A 28 8.29 5.79 11.72
CA LEU A 28 6.84 5.56 11.83
C LEU A 28 6.44 4.17 11.31
N PHE A 29 7.00 3.74 10.17
CA PHE A 29 6.77 2.41 9.60
C PHE A 29 7.12 1.30 10.59
N SER A 30 8.23 1.47 11.31
CA SER A 30 8.70 0.54 12.32
C SER A 30 7.87 0.60 13.60
N GLU A 31 7.49 1.79 14.05
CA GLU A 31 6.63 2.02 15.22
C GLU A 31 5.24 1.40 15.03
N LEU A 32 4.63 1.62 13.87
CA LEU A 32 3.38 0.98 13.46
C LEU A 32 3.54 -0.53 13.24
N GLY A 33 4.78 -1.05 13.22
CA GLY A 33 5.08 -2.47 13.20
C GLY A 33 5.01 -3.13 11.83
N TYR A 34 5.01 -2.34 10.74
CA TYR A 34 4.95 -2.84 9.37
C TYR A 34 6.20 -3.63 8.93
N ASP A 35 7.32 -3.54 9.67
CA ASP A 35 8.49 -4.41 9.50
C ASP A 35 8.16 -5.91 9.64
N ARG A 36 7.02 -6.22 10.29
CA ARG A 36 6.56 -7.58 10.54
C ARG A 36 5.61 -8.11 9.44
N VAL A 37 5.36 -7.33 8.38
CA VAL A 37 4.50 -7.75 7.25
C VAL A 37 5.16 -8.83 6.41
N ILE A 38 6.48 -8.78 6.21
CA ILE A 38 7.21 -9.91 5.61
C ILE A 38 7.52 -10.93 6.72
N SER A 39 7.19 -12.20 6.50
CA SER A 39 7.39 -13.24 7.53
C SER A 39 8.89 -13.47 7.75
N ASN A 40 9.28 -13.72 9.01
CA ASN A 40 10.68 -13.93 9.39
C ASN A 40 11.64 -12.89 8.77
N PRO A 41 11.49 -11.58 9.07
CA PRO A 41 12.25 -10.52 8.39
C PRO A 41 13.76 -10.72 8.52
N LYS A 42 14.25 -11.29 9.62
CA LYS A 42 15.67 -11.67 9.81
C LYS A 42 16.19 -12.70 8.80
N ARG A 43 15.33 -13.55 8.25
CA ARG A 43 15.65 -14.52 7.18
C ARG A 43 15.36 -13.96 5.79
N ASN A 44 14.52 -12.93 5.69
CA ASN A 44 14.08 -12.29 4.46
C ASN A 44 14.53 -10.82 4.41
N VAL A 45 15.77 -10.53 4.87
CA VAL A 45 16.25 -9.14 5.07
C VAL A 45 16.13 -8.30 3.81
N SER A 46 16.55 -8.85 2.66
CA SER A 46 16.44 -8.14 1.39
C SER A 46 15.00 -7.85 1.00
N ALA A 47 14.07 -8.80 1.16
CA ALA A 47 12.65 -8.57 0.84
C ALA A 47 11.99 -7.58 1.80
N ALA A 48 12.33 -7.64 3.10
CA ALA A 48 11.82 -6.70 4.09
C ALA A 48 12.32 -5.27 3.84
N SER A 49 13.61 -5.09 3.52
CA SER A 49 14.16 -3.78 3.13
C SER A 49 13.50 -3.26 1.86
N LEU A 50 13.45 -4.07 0.80
CA LEU A 50 12.81 -3.70 -0.47
C LEU A 50 11.34 -3.30 -0.29
N PHE A 51 10.61 -4.02 0.56
CA PHE A 51 9.22 -3.67 0.90
C PHE A 51 9.15 -2.31 1.59
N LYS A 52 9.98 -2.06 2.61
CA LYS A 52 10.04 -0.79 3.32
C LYS A 52 10.39 0.36 2.36
N ASP A 53 11.50 0.25 1.63
CA ASP A 53 11.97 1.29 0.71
C ASP A 53 10.90 1.63 -0.34
N LEU A 54 10.27 0.61 -0.93
CA LEU A 54 9.20 0.82 -1.89
C LEU A 54 7.96 1.48 -1.28
N VAL A 55 7.59 1.13 -0.05
CA VAL A 55 6.47 1.79 0.66
C VAL A 55 6.80 3.26 0.93
N LEU A 56 8.00 3.55 1.46
CA LEU A 56 8.40 4.92 1.78
C LEU A 56 8.45 5.80 0.53
N ALA A 57 9.02 5.30 -0.58
CA ALA A 57 9.05 6.01 -1.85
C ALA A 57 7.65 6.34 -2.35
N ARG A 58 6.70 5.39 -2.25
CA ARG A 58 5.33 5.56 -2.72
C ARG A 58 4.49 6.48 -1.84
N ILE A 59 4.82 6.60 -0.55
CA ILE A 59 4.24 7.60 0.34
C ILE A 59 4.72 9.00 -0.07
N ALA A 60 6.02 9.13 -0.38
CA ALA A 60 6.61 10.40 -0.80
C ALA A 60 6.10 10.85 -2.19
N ASN A 61 6.01 9.92 -3.14
CA ASN A 61 5.47 10.16 -4.47
C ASN A 61 4.74 8.92 -5.02
N PRO A 62 3.40 8.92 -5.07
CA PRO A 62 2.62 7.81 -5.62
C PRO A 62 2.90 7.60 -7.12
N ALA A 63 3.76 6.65 -7.45
CA ALA A 63 4.14 6.34 -8.84
C ALA A 63 4.08 4.84 -9.15
N SER A 64 4.58 4.38 -10.30
CA SER A 64 4.73 2.95 -10.58
C SER A 64 5.90 2.35 -9.77
N LYS A 65 6.02 1.01 -9.69
CA LYS A 65 7.17 0.36 -9.01
C LYS A 65 8.51 0.74 -9.65
N MET A 66 8.53 0.82 -10.97
CA MET A 66 9.70 1.24 -11.74
C MET A 66 10.05 2.70 -11.43
N ALA A 67 9.07 3.61 -11.51
CA ALA A 67 9.31 5.02 -11.19
C ALA A 67 9.71 5.26 -9.73
N SER A 68 9.18 4.45 -8.79
CA SER A 68 9.62 4.49 -7.38
C SER A 68 11.08 4.05 -7.23
N ARG A 69 11.52 3.08 -8.05
CA ARG A 69 12.92 2.63 -8.12
C ARG A 69 13.82 3.71 -8.68
N ASP A 70 13.42 4.33 -9.79
CA ASP A 70 14.15 5.45 -10.41
C ASP A 70 14.35 6.58 -9.40
N MET A 71 13.28 7.01 -8.73
CA MET A 71 13.35 8.01 -7.66
C MET A 71 14.29 7.62 -6.52
N LEU A 72 14.21 6.39 -6.02
CA LEU A 72 15.07 5.93 -4.93
C LEU A 72 16.55 5.92 -5.33
N GLU A 73 16.84 5.60 -6.58
CA GLU A 73 18.21 5.59 -7.10
C GLU A 73 18.74 7.02 -7.31
N GLU A 74 17.94 7.89 -7.93
CA GLU A 74 18.30 9.27 -8.26
C GLU A 74 18.41 10.17 -7.02
N ASP A 75 17.40 10.16 -6.15
CA ASP A 75 17.28 11.13 -5.05
C ASP A 75 17.86 10.63 -3.72
N PHE A 76 17.93 9.29 -3.55
CA PHE A 76 18.31 8.66 -2.27
C PHE A 76 19.55 7.77 -2.39
N GLY A 77 20.08 7.54 -3.60
CA GLY A 77 21.22 6.65 -3.84
C GLY A 77 20.93 5.18 -3.53
N ILE A 78 19.66 4.78 -3.45
CA ILE A 78 19.22 3.42 -3.13
C ILE A 78 18.95 2.67 -4.43
N SER A 79 19.95 1.93 -4.90
CA SER A 79 19.83 1.09 -6.10
C SER A 79 19.07 -0.22 -5.79
N LEU A 80 17.86 -0.34 -6.34
CA LEU A 80 17.02 -1.54 -6.20
C LEU A 80 16.86 -2.26 -7.55
N PRO A 81 17.43 -3.45 -7.76
CA PRO A 81 17.18 -4.20 -9.00
C PRO A 81 15.69 -4.51 -9.18
N LEU A 82 15.14 -4.15 -10.35
CA LEU A 82 13.70 -4.25 -10.61
C LEU A 82 13.19 -5.70 -10.52
N ASP A 83 14.00 -6.69 -10.91
CA ASP A 83 13.69 -8.11 -10.75
C ASP A 83 13.53 -8.51 -9.28
N LYS A 84 14.35 -7.94 -8.38
CA LYS A 84 14.24 -8.18 -6.94
C LYS A 84 12.98 -7.55 -6.36
N ILE A 85 12.56 -6.38 -6.85
CA ILE A 85 11.28 -5.77 -6.46
C ILE A 85 10.13 -6.72 -6.81
N TYR A 86 10.11 -7.27 -8.03
CA TYR A 86 9.05 -8.20 -8.43
C TYR A 86 9.08 -9.51 -7.62
N ARG A 87 10.26 -10.09 -7.36
CA ARG A 87 10.38 -11.27 -6.49
C ARG A 87 9.98 -11.00 -5.03
N MET A 88 10.17 -9.76 -4.55
CA MET A 88 9.70 -9.36 -3.23
C MET A 88 8.16 -9.37 -3.17
N MET A 89 7.47 -9.00 -4.26
CA MET A 89 6.00 -9.05 -4.31
C MET A 89 5.46 -10.46 -4.09
N ASP A 90 6.19 -11.52 -4.48
CA ASP A 90 5.82 -12.91 -4.20
C ASP A 90 5.79 -13.23 -2.69
N LYS A 91 6.44 -12.40 -1.86
CA LYS A 91 6.42 -12.51 -0.38
C LYS A 91 5.22 -11.78 0.23
N LEU A 92 4.48 -10.98 -0.53
CA LEU A 92 3.21 -10.38 -0.14
C LEU A 92 2.05 -11.34 -0.40
N ASP A 93 2.19 -12.57 0.11
CA ASP A 93 1.19 -13.62 0.01
C ASP A 93 -0.07 -13.31 0.85
N HIS A 94 -1.08 -14.18 0.79
CA HIS A 94 -2.30 -14.03 1.60
C HIS A 94 -2.02 -13.89 3.10
N LYS A 95 -0.97 -14.54 3.64
CA LYS A 95 -0.61 -14.45 5.07
C LYS A 95 0.07 -13.12 5.39
N ALA A 96 0.85 -12.57 4.47
CA ALA A 96 1.42 -11.23 4.59
C ALA A 96 0.35 -10.15 4.52
N ILE A 97 -0.58 -10.27 3.57
CA ILE A 97 -1.74 -9.36 3.45
C ILE A 97 -2.60 -9.41 4.70
N GLN A 98 -2.89 -10.61 5.23
CA GLN A 98 -3.66 -10.73 6.47
C GLN A 98 -2.95 -10.09 7.66
N ARG A 99 -1.64 -10.30 7.82
CA ARG A 99 -0.84 -9.62 8.86
C ARG A 99 -0.82 -8.12 8.69
N LEU A 100 -0.71 -7.61 7.46
CA LEU A 100 -0.78 -6.18 7.16
C LEU A 100 -2.11 -5.61 7.65
N LYS A 101 -3.23 -6.24 7.28
CA LYS A 101 -4.58 -5.84 7.71
C LYS A 101 -4.75 -5.87 9.23
N GLU A 102 -4.22 -6.89 9.90
CA GLU A 102 -4.25 -6.98 11.35
C GLU A 102 -3.44 -5.87 12.02
N ILE A 103 -2.22 -5.60 11.53
CA ILE A 103 -1.38 -4.50 12.01
C ILE A 103 -2.11 -3.16 11.84
N THR A 104 -2.64 -2.88 10.64
CA THR A 104 -3.38 -1.65 10.35
C THR A 104 -4.58 -1.50 11.27
N TYR A 105 -5.41 -2.55 11.39
CA TYR A 105 -6.58 -2.53 12.26
C TYR A 105 -6.23 -2.24 13.72
N GLN A 106 -5.20 -2.91 14.27
CA GLN A 106 -4.79 -2.70 15.66
C GLN A 106 -4.26 -1.28 15.90
N ASN A 107 -3.49 -0.72 14.95
CA ASN A 107 -3.03 0.66 15.05
C ASN A 107 -4.20 1.64 15.04
N THR A 108 -5.17 1.45 14.14
CA THR A 108 -6.39 2.27 14.07
C THR A 108 -7.23 2.15 15.34
N LEU A 109 -7.43 0.93 15.85
CA LEU A 109 -8.19 0.67 17.07
C LEU A 109 -7.54 1.36 18.28
N ASN A 110 -6.22 1.26 18.41
CA ASN A 110 -5.47 1.92 19.49
C ASN A 110 -5.56 3.45 19.40
N LEU A 111 -5.47 4.00 18.18
CA LEU A 111 -5.56 5.44 17.96
C LEU A 111 -6.95 6.00 18.35
N LEU A 112 -8.01 5.19 18.21
CA LEU A 112 -9.38 5.54 18.57
C LEU A 112 -9.80 5.08 19.97
N GLY A 113 -8.84 4.69 20.83
CA GLY A 113 -9.13 4.35 22.23
C GLY A 113 -9.84 3.02 22.42
N GLY A 114 -9.69 2.07 21.50
CA GLY A 114 -10.15 0.69 21.67
C GLY A 114 -11.56 0.41 21.17
N LYS A 115 -12.23 1.38 20.54
CA LYS A 115 -13.59 1.19 20.00
C LYS A 115 -13.74 1.80 18.61
N ILE A 116 -14.35 1.05 17.70
CA ILE A 116 -14.77 1.53 16.38
C ILE A 116 -16.28 1.27 16.27
N SER A 117 -17.08 2.33 16.30
CA SER A 117 -18.54 2.22 16.25
C SER A 117 -19.10 2.31 14.83
N VAL A 118 -18.45 3.08 13.95
CA VAL A 118 -18.92 3.36 12.58
C VAL A 118 -17.83 3.03 11.58
N ILE A 119 -18.22 2.34 10.52
CA ILE A 119 -17.38 2.12 9.34
C ILE A 119 -18.04 2.74 8.12
N PHE A 120 -17.24 3.43 7.32
CA PHE A 120 -17.54 3.86 5.97
C PHE A 120 -17.02 2.83 4.99
N TYR A 121 -17.89 2.41 4.07
CA TYR A 121 -17.57 1.46 3.02
C TYR A 121 -17.74 2.13 1.66
N ASP A 122 -16.71 2.06 0.82
CA ASP A 122 -16.72 2.53 -0.57
C ASP A 122 -16.21 1.43 -1.52
N VAL A 123 -16.78 1.36 -2.73
CA VAL A 123 -16.36 0.44 -3.79
C VAL A 123 -15.90 1.23 -5.00
N THR A 124 -14.60 1.14 -5.26
CA THR A 124 -13.98 1.72 -6.44
C THR A 124 -13.65 0.63 -7.45
N THR A 125 -13.92 0.90 -8.73
CA THR A 125 -13.59 0.01 -9.84
C THR A 125 -12.19 0.31 -10.38
N LEU A 126 -11.34 -0.71 -10.50
CA LEU A 126 -10.04 -0.61 -11.16
C LEU A 126 -10.07 -1.39 -12.48
N TYR A 127 -9.86 -0.71 -13.61
CA TYR A 127 -9.80 -1.35 -14.91
C TYR A 127 -8.36 -1.59 -15.37
N PHE A 128 -8.19 -2.57 -16.25
CA PHE A 128 -6.91 -2.88 -16.87
C PHE A 128 -6.99 -2.63 -18.36
N GLU A 129 -5.97 -2.00 -18.93
CA GLU A 129 -5.80 -1.90 -20.39
C GLU A 129 -5.28 -3.23 -20.94
N SER A 130 -6.16 -4.23 -20.93
CA SER A 130 -5.91 -5.58 -21.40
C SER A 130 -7.21 -6.13 -22.00
N PHE A 131 -7.11 -7.18 -22.80
CA PHE A 131 -8.27 -7.93 -23.27
C PHE A 131 -8.41 -9.26 -22.51
N ASP A 132 -7.45 -9.58 -21.64
CA ASP A 132 -7.37 -10.86 -20.95
C ASP A 132 -8.07 -10.80 -19.59
N SER A 133 -9.16 -11.53 -19.51
CA SER A 133 -9.88 -11.81 -18.28
C SER A 133 -9.28 -13.02 -17.55
N ASP A 134 -9.28 -12.99 -16.22
CA ASP A 134 -8.91 -14.14 -15.37
C ASP A 134 -9.96 -14.34 -14.27
N GLU A 135 -9.67 -15.09 -13.21
CA GLU A 135 -10.61 -15.35 -12.11
C GLU A 135 -11.09 -14.07 -11.41
N LEU A 136 -10.24 -13.04 -11.37
CA LEU A 136 -10.51 -11.76 -10.70
C LEU A 136 -10.80 -10.65 -11.72
N LYS A 137 -9.96 -10.50 -12.74
CA LYS A 137 -10.15 -9.52 -13.81
C LYS A 137 -11.27 -9.96 -14.73
N LYS A 138 -12.45 -9.35 -14.61
CA LYS A 138 -13.62 -9.64 -15.45
C LYS A 138 -14.24 -8.35 -15.98
N CYS A 139 -14.71 -8.36 -17.22
CA CYS A 139 -15.48 -7.24 -17.78
C CYS A 139 -16.80 -7.10 -17.02
N GLY A 140 -17.15 -5.87 -16.62
CA GLY A 140 -18.31 -5.60 -15.80
C GLY A 140 -18.90 -4.21 -16.01
N PHE A 141 -19.79 -3.83 -15.10
CA PHE A 141 -20.37 -2.50 -15.12
C PHE A 141 -19.31 -1.48 -14.74
N SER A 142 -18.98 -0.58 -15.66
CA SER A 142 -17.92 0.41 -15.52
C SER A 142 -18.53 1.78 -15.34
N LYS A 143 -18.20 2.47 -14.24
CA LYS A 143 -18.59 3.88 -14.02
C LYS A 143 -17.94 4.81 -15.07
N ASP A 144 -16.81 4.39 -15.67
CA ASP A 144 -16.03 5.14 -16.67
C ASP A 144 -16.34 4.78 -18.14
N SER A 145 -17.45 4.07 -18.41
CA SER A 145 -17.83 3.58 -19.76
C SER A 145 -16.82 2.63 -20.43
N LYS A 146 -15.91 2.02 -19.66
CA LYS A 146 -14.88 1.07 -20.16
C LYS A 146 -15.33 -0.39 -20.08
N HIS A 147 -16.57 -0.69 -20.49
CA HIS A 147 -17.19 -2.02 -20.34
C HIS A 147 -16.43 -3.18 -20.99
N ASN A 148 -15.62 -2.88 -22.01
CA ASN A 148 -14.84 -3.88 -22.75
C ASN A 148 -13.45 -4.14 -22.15
N GLN A 149 -13.08 -3.44 -21.08
CA GLN A 149 -11.82 -3.67 -20.36
C GLN A 149 -12.12 -4.49 -19.10
N PRO A 150 -11.32 -5.53 -18.79
CA PRO A 150 -11.49 -6.33 -17.60
C PRO A 150 -11.13 -5.49 -16.36
N GLN A 151 -11.87 -5.72 -15.28
CA GLN A 151 -11.85 -4.88 -14.09
C GLN A 151 -11.82 -5.72 -12.82
N VAL A 152 -11.48 -5.08 -11.71
CA VAL A 152 -11.65 -5.60 -10.36
C VAL A 152 -12.34 -4.55 -9.52
N LEU A 153 -13.15 -4.99 -8.57
CA LEU A 153 -13.76 -4.10 -7.59
C LEU A 153 -12.90 -4.10 -6.33
N LEU A 154 -12.50 -2.91 -5.87
CA LEU A 154 -11.81 -2.71 -4.60
C LEU A 154 -12.79 -2.08 -3.61
N ALA A 155 -13.16 -2.85 -2.60
CA ALA A 155 -13.92 -2.37 -1.47
C ALA A 155 -12.97 -1.90 -0.37
N LEU A 156 -13.06 -0.64 0.06
CA LEU A 156 -12.27 -0.07 1.13
C LEU A 156 -13.14 0.21 2.35
N MET A 157 -12.64 -0.14 3.53
CA MET A 157 -13.30 0.18 4.80
C MET A 157 -12.44 1.14 5.60
N VAL A 158 -13.07 2.22 6.05
CA VAL A 158 -12.43 3.24 6.88
C VAL A 158 -13.30 3.61 8.08
N THR A 159 -12.69 4.15 9.12
CA THR A 159 -13.43 4.74 10.26
C THR A 159 -14.10 6.05 9.85
N ALA A 160 -14.89 6.63 10.75
CA ALA A 160 -15.47 7.96 10.53
C ALA A 160 -14.44 9.07 10.33
N GLU A 161 -13.24 8.89 10.89
CA GLU A 161 -12.10 9.78 10.74
C GLU A 161 -11.28 9.50 9.47
N GLY A 162 -11.70 8.52 8.65
CA GLY A 162 -11.01 8.13 7.42
C GLY A 162 -9.80 7.21 7.63
N LEU A 163 -9.64 6.61 8.81
CA LEU A 163 -8.53 5.69 9.08
C LEU A 163 -8.81 4.31 8.46
N PRO A 164 -7.83 3.69 7.77
CA PRO A 164 -8.04 2.39 7.13
C PRO A 164 -8.25 1.28 8.15
N LEU A 165 -9.15 0.35 7.81
CA LEU A 165 -9.46 -0.83 8.64
C LEU A 165 -9.17 -2.13 7.91
N ASP A 166 -9.72 -2.28 6.71
CA ASP A 166 -9.57 -3.45 5.86
C ASP A 166 -9.95 -3.09 4.41
N TYR A 167 -9.68 -4.01 3.49
CA TYR A 167 -10.11 -3.92 2.10
C TYR A 167 -10.45 -5.31 1.57
N GLU A 168 -11.34 -5.41 0.59
CA GLU A 168 -11.62 -6.66 -0.12
C GLU A 168 -11.57 -6.42 -1.63
N VAL A 169 -11.15 -7.44 -2.37
CA VAL A 169 -11.08 -7.37 -3.85
C VAL A 169 -12.01 -8.42 -4.43
N PHE A 170 -12.87 -7.99 -5.34
CA PHE A 170 -13.87 -8.84 -5.99
C PHE A 170 -13.72 -8.83 -7.50
N PRO A 171 -14.20 -9.90 -8.18
CA PRO A 171 -14.26 -9.90 -9.63
C PRO A 171 -15.08 -8.74 -10.21
N GLY A 172 -14.58 -8.12 -11.29
CA GLY A 172 -15.17 -6.91 -11.87
C GLY A 172 -16.59 -7.05 -12.41
N ASN A 173 -17.03 -8.27 -12.71
CA ASN A 173 -18.36 -8.57 -13.23
C ASN A 173 -19.42 -8.79 -12.14
N ILE A 174 -19.05 -8.72 -10.86
CA ILE A 174 -20.03 -8.88 -9.79
C ILE A 174 -20.81 -7.59 -9.59
N TYR A 175 -22.13 -7.69 -9.55
CA TYR A 175 -23.00 -6.57 -9.22
C TYR A 175 -22.76 -6.13 -7.77
N GLU A 176 -22.50 -4.84 -7.53
CA GLU A 176 -22.15 -4.25 -6.22
C GLU A 176 -23.09 -4.72 -5.10
N GLY A 177 -24.40 -4.84 -5.35
CA GLY A 177 -25.37 -5.29 -4.35
C GLY A 177 -25.17 -6.73 -3.85
N LYS A 178 -24.50 -7.61 -4.62
CA LYS A 178 -24.24 -9.01 -4.22
C LYS A 178 -22.93 -9.21 -3.46
N THR A 179 -21.95 -8.30 -3.59
CA THR A 179 -20.68 -8.35 -2.84
C THR A 179 -20.76 -7.57 -1.54
N LEU A 180 -21.55 -6.50 -1.55
CA LEU A 180 -21.70 -5.59 -0.43
C LEU A 180 -22.15 -6.29 0.86
N ILE A 181 -23.31 -6.95 0.87
CA ILE A 181 -23.86 -7.53 2.11
C ILE A 181 -22.91 -8.57 2.72
N PRO A 182 -22.40 -9.58 1.97
CA PRO A 182 -21.47 -10.55 2.54
C PRO A 182 -20.15 -9.94 3.03
N ALA A 183 -19.65 -8.90 2.35
CA ALA A 183 -18.48 -8.17 2.80
C ALA A 183 -18.77 -7.50 4.14
N LEU A 184 -19.85 -6.71 4.22
CA LEU A 184 -20.26 -6.00 5.42
C LEU A 184 -20.49 -6.95 6.61
N GLU A 185 -21.15 -8.09 6.40
CA GLU A 185 -21.36 -9.11 7.43
C GLU A 185 -20.02 -9.70 7.93
N LYS A 186 -19.12 -10.06 7.01
CA LYS A 186 -17.80 -10.61 7.36
C LYS A 186 -16.99 -9.60 8.17
N ILE A 187 -17.02 -8.32 7.80
CA ILE A 187 -16.26 -7.25 8.46
C ILE A 187 -16.87 -6.95 9.84
N SER A 188 -18.19 -6.77 9.92
CA SER A 188 -18.92 -6.56 11.17
C SER A 188 -18.60 -7.67 12.18
N GLN A 189 -18.59 -8.93 11.73
CA GLN A 189 -18.20 -10.07 12.57
C GLN A 189 -16.71 -10.08 12.92
N LYS A 190 -15.82 -9.84 11.95
CA LYS A 190 -14.36 -9.89 12.12
C LYS A 190 -13.87 -8.86 13.16
N TYR A 191 -14.50 -7.69 13.19
CA TYR A 191 -14.05 -6.56 14.01
C TYR A 191 -15.04 -6.13 15.09
N ASN A 192 -16.16 -6.84 15.26
CA ASN A 192 -17.19 -6.57 16.26
C ASN A 192 -17.71 -5.12 16.20
N ILE A 193 -18.10 -4.69 15.00
CA ILE A 193 -18.58 -3.32 14.74
C ILE A 193 -20.09 -3.24 15.02
N GLU A 194 -20.49 -2.21 15.76
CA GLU A 194 -21.88 -1.96 16.15
C GLU A 194 -22.73 -1.42 14.98
N GLU A 195 -22.18 -0.51 14.16
CA GLU A 195 -22.89 0.15 13.07
C GLU A 195 -22.03 0.28 11.81
N VAL A 196 -22.62 0.04 10.64
CA VAL A 196 -21.94 0.21 9.34
C VAL A 196 -22.73 1.18 8.49
N ILE A 197 -22.06 2.25 8.04
CA ILE A 197 -22.62 3.26 7.14
C ILE A 197 -22.06 3.03 5.74
N LEU A 198 -22.95 2.72 4.81
CA LEU A 198 -22.61 2.60 3.40
C LEU A 198 -22.60 3.98 2.74
N VAL A 199 -21.54 4.28 1.99
CA VAL A 199 -21.50 5.42 1.06
C VAL A 199 -21.46 4.87 -0.35
N ALA A 200 -22.42 5.26 -1.19
CA ALA A 200 -22.58 4.79 -2.56
C ALA A 200 -23.12 5.91 -3.46
#